data_AF-A0A551Y436-F1
#
_entry.id   AF-A0A551Y436-F1
#
_cell.length_a   1.000
_cell.length_b   1.000
_cell.length_c   1.000
_cell.angle_alpha   90.00
_cell.angle_beta   90.00
_cell.angle_gamma   90.00
#
_symmetry.space_group_name_H-M   'P 1'
#
loop_
_entity.id
_entity.type
_entity.pdbx_description
1 polymer ?
#
loop_
_entity_poly.entity_id
_entity_poly.type
_entity_poly.pdbx_seq_one_letter_code
_entity_poly.pdbx_strand_id
1 'polypeptide(L)'
;EENTPQFFHHPGLLPFAVLSNTDDPEQVLSLVSRSLETISQKQVQSNLAAATSILAGLVLNREKIKKILRSDIMRESVIYQDILEEGEEKGRQEGLQAGKEEKARQIALKMLSAGFSIPEIARFTDLSPDAIEQLQRQKAHDV
;
A
#
# COMPACT_ATOMS: atom_id res chain seq x y z
N GLU A 1 21.64 -20.97 6.80
CA GLU A 1 20.93 -20.01 7.66
C GLU A 1 21.64 -19.96 9.01
N GLU A 2 21.68 -18.79 9.66
CA GLU A 2 22.37 -18.59 10.94
C GLU A 2 21.39 -18.68 12.13
N ASN A 3 21.93 -18.94 13.33
CA ASN A 3 21.14 -19.04 14.56
C ASN A 3 20.72 -17.65 15.08
N THR A 4 19.45 -17.50 15.46
CA THR A 4 18.82 -16.25 15.90
C THR A 4 19.62 -15.41 16.92
N PRO A 5 20.26 -15.98 17.98
CA PRO A 5 20.89 -15.16 19.02
C PRO A 5 22.04 -14.26 18.52
N GLN A 6 22.70 -14.63 17.42
CA GLN A 6 23.87 -13.91 16.91
C GLN A 6 23.52 -12.50 16.42
N PHE A 7 22.30 -12.30 15.91
CA PHE A 7 21.83 -11.03 15.35
C PHE A 7 21.56 -9.95 16.40
N PHE A 8 21.42 -10.31 17.68
CA PHE A 8 21.08 -9.38 18.76
C PHE A 8 22.31 -8.70 19.40
N HIS A 9 23.53 -9.12 19.06
CA HIS A 9 24.75 -8.51 19.57
C HIS A 9 25.10 -7.18 18.89
N HIS A 10 24.58 -6.93 17.68
CA HIS A 10 24.86 -5.73 16.91
C HIS A 10 23.54 -5.13 16.37
N PRO A 11 23.21 -3.86 16.68
CA PRO A 11 21.97 -3.25 16.23
C PRO A 11 21.74 -3.33 14.72
N GLY A 12 22.81 -3.19 13.92
CA GLY A 12 22.73 -3.29 12.46
C GLY A 12 22.36 -4.67 11.91
N LEU A 13 22.41 -5.72 12.74
CA LEU A 13 22.04 -7.09 12.37
C LEU A 13 20.60 -7.44 12.74
N LEU A 14 19.94 -6.62 13.57
CA LEU A 14 18.55 -6.87 14.00
C LEU A 14 17.55 -7.10 12.85
N PRO A 15 17.61 -6.37 11.71
CA PRO A 15 16.70 -6.62 10.60
C PRO A 15 16.78 -8.05 10.04
N PHE A 16 17.95 -8.68 10.10
CA PHE A 16 18.18 -10.03 9.59
C PHE A 16 17.72 -11.12 10.55
N ALA A 17 17.53 -10.82 11.84
CA ALA A 17 17.12 -11.81 12.84
C ALA A 17 15.81 -12.51 12.47
N VAL A 18 14.87 -11.79 11.86
CA VAL A 18 13.57 -12.33 11.42
C VAL A 18 13.72 -13.38 10.31
N LEU A 19 14.85 -13.37 9.58
CA LEU A 19 15.21 -14.34 8.54
C LEU A 19 16.10 -15.48 9.05
N SER A 20 16.41 -15.50 10.35
CA SER A 20 17.19 -16.59 10.96
C SER A 20 16.45 -17.93 10.87
N ASN A 21 17.19 -19.04 11.07
CA ASN A 21 16.57 -20.36 11.15
C ASN A 21 15.75 -20.47 12.44
N THR A 22 14.44 -20.20 12.36
CA THR A 22 13.50 -20.18 13.49
C THR A 22 12.15 -20.77 13.09
N ASP A 23 11.53 -21.52 14.00
CA ASP A 23 10.16 -22.02 13.83
C ASP A 23 9.10 -20.92 14.09
N ASP A 24 9.48 -19.80 14.72
CA ASP A 24 8.58 -18.71 15.08
C ASP A 24 9.16 -17.32 14.73
N PRO A 25 9.05 -16.90 13.46
CA PRO A 25 9.50 -15.58 13.03
C PRO A 25 8.70 -14.42 13.66
N GLU A 26 7.47 -14.67 14.14
CA GLU A 26 6.63 -13.65 14.76
C GLU A 26 7.12 -13.30 16.17
N GLN A 27 7.54 -14.30 16.94
CA GLN A 27 8.22 -14.10 18.22
C GLN A 27 9.56 -13.38 18.02
N VAL A 28 10.34 -13.76 17.01
CA VAL A 28 11.61 -13.08 16.71
C VAL A 28 11.39 -11.62 16.34
N LEU A 29 10.40 -11.30 15.49
CA LEU A 29 10.06 -9.91 15.17
C LEU A 29 9.66 -9.11 16.42
N SER A 30 8.96 -9.74 17.37
CA SER A 30 8.60 -9.11 18.65
C SER A 30 9.82 -8.82 19.53
N LEU A 31 10.85 -9.67 19.49
CA LEU A 31 12.14 -9.42 20.15
C LEU A 31 12.92 -8.30 19.46
N VAL A 32 12.94 -8.30 18.12
CA VAL A 32 13.57 -7.24 17.33
C VAL A 32 12.91 -5.89 17.61
N SER A 33 11.59 -5.81 17.59
CA SER A 33 10.83 -4.57 17.88
C SER A 33 11.23 -3.96 19.22
N ARG A 34 11.27 -4.77 20.29
CA ARG A 34 11.73 -4.33 21.62
C ARG A 34 13.20 -3.89 21.63
N SER A 35 14.06 -4.59 20.88
CA SER A 35 15.48 -4.24 20.79
C SER A 35 15.68 -2.90 20.06
N LEU A 36 14.92 -2.64 19.00
CA LEU A 36 14.93 -1.38 18.27
C LEU A 36 14.52 -0.20 19.17
N GLU A 37 13.56 -0.39 20.08
CA GLU A 37 13.13 0.65 21.05
C GLU A 37 14.25 1.12 21.99
N THR A 38 15.30 0.31 22.19
CA THR A 38 16.46 0.68 23.03
C THR A 38 17.47 1.59 22.34
N ILE A 39 17.37 1.76 21.01
CA ILE A 39 18.29 2.58 20.21
C ILE A 39 18.01 4.06 20.44
N SER A 40 18.96 4.80 21.01
CA SER A 40 18.77 6.22 21.35
C SER A 40 18.77 7.16 20.15
N GLN A 41 19.51 6.83 19.08
CA GLN A 41 19.53 7.64 17.86
C GLN A 41 18.30 7.33 17.00
N LYS A 42 17.36 8.28 16.98
CA LYS A 42 16.08 8.11 16.28
C LYS A 42 16.23 7.78 14.79
N GLN A 43 17.14 8.44 14.08
CA GLN A 43 17.40 8.13 12.66
C GLN A 43 17.84 6.67 12.45
N VAL A 44 18.74 6.16 13.30
CA VAL A 44 19.23 4.77 13.22
C VAL A 44 18.12 3.81 13.56
N GLN A 45 17.39 4.06 14.65
CA GLN A 45 16.21 3.29 15.05
C GLN A 45 15.20 3.20 13.90
N SER A 46 14.91 4.34 13.26
CA SER A 46 13.94 4.45 12.19
C SER A 46 14.37 3.70 10.93
N ASN A 47 15.63 3.85 10.52
CA ASN A 47 16.20 3.13 9.37
C ASN A 47 16.15 1.61 9.59
N LEU A 48 16.53 1.14 10.79
CA LEU A 48 16.52 -0.28 11.11
C LEU A 48 15.10 -0.83 11.24
N ALA A 49 14.14 -0.06 11.77
CA ALA A 49 12.73 -0.46 11.79
C ALA A 49 12.19 -0.59 10.36
N ALA A 50 12.47 0.37 9.48
CA ALA A 50 12.07 0.29 8.08
C ALA A 50 12.66 -0.94 7.38
N ALA A 51 13.97 -1.18 7.53
CA ALA A 51 14.64 -2.36 6.98
C ALA A 51 14.06 -3.67 7.55
N THR A 52 13.79 -3.72 8.86
CA THR A 52 13.18 -4.88 9.52
C THR A 52 11.79 -5.17 8.94
N SER A 53 10.98 -4.14 8.71
CA SER A 53 9.64 -4.29 8.10
C SER A 53 9.71 -4.92 6.71
N ILE A 54 10.66 -4.47 5.88
CA ILE A 54 10.89 -4.98 4.53
C ILE A 54 11.32 -6.46 4.57
N LEU A 55 12.32 -6.80 5.40
CA LEU A 55 12.82 -8.16 5.51
C LEU A 55 11.79 -9.11 6.15
N ALA A 56 11.07 -8.67 7.18
CA ALA A 56 9.99 -9.44 7.78
C ALA A 56 8.89 -9.76 6.75
N GLY A 57 8.66 -8.90 5.76
CA GLY A 57 7.72 -9.13 4.66
C GLY A 57 8.05 -10.35 3.79
N LEU A 58 9.27 -10.88 3.85
CA LEU A 58 9.66 -12.08 3.13
C LEU A 58 9.17 -13.39 3.80
N VAL A 59 8.91 -13.35 5.11
CA VAL A 59 8.56 -14.53 5.92
C VAL A 59 7.26 -14.39 6.71
N LEU A 60 6.74 -13.17 6.85
CA LEU A 60 5.50 -12.83 7.55
C LEU A 60 4.57 -12.01 6.65
N ASN A 61 3.27 -12.14 6.88
CA ASN A 61 2.30 -11.30 6.19
C ASN A 61 2.23 -9.88 6.79
N ARG A 62 1.69 -8.95 5.99
CA ARG A 62 1.59 -7.53 6.33
C ARG A 62 0.83 -7.25 7.63
N GLU A 63 -0.20 -8.03 7.95
CA GLU A 63 -1.02 -7.81 9.14
C GLU A 63 -0.25 -8.15 10.43
N LYS A 64 0.48 -9.25 10.44
CA LYS A 64 1.35 -9.65 11.56
C LYS A 64 2.43 -8.60 11.82
N ILE A 65 3.09 -8.15 10.75
CA ILE A 65 4.14 -7.12 10.85
C ILE A 65 3.58 -5.83 11.45
N LYS A 66 2.43 -5.34 10.95
CA LYS A 66 1.80 -4.12 11.46
C LYS A 66 1.36 -4.19 12.92
N LYS A 67 1.00 -5.38 13.42
CA LYS A 67 0.64 -5.58 14.84
C LYS A 67 1.84 -5.44 15.77
N ILE A 68 3.05 -5.79 15.31
CA ILE A 68 4.26 -5.87 16.12
C ILE A 68 5.16 -4.63 15.95
N LEU A 69 5.29 -4.16 14.71
CA LEU A 69 6.19 -3.08 14.34
C LEU A 69 5.37 -1.85 13.93
N ARG A 70 5.37 -0.84 14.81
CA ARG A 70 4.58 0.37 14.63
C ARG A 70 5.21 1.28 13.58
N SER A 71 4.37 1.84 12.70
CA SER A 71 4.83 2.67 11.58
C SER A 71 5.38 4.04 11.98
N ASP A 72 5.01 4.56 13.15
CA ASP A 72 5.54 5.82 13.68
C ASP A 72 7.05 5.78 13.93
N ILE A 73 7.58 4.63 14.34
CA ILE A 73 9.02 4.42 14.53
C ILE A 73 9.78 4.60 13.21
N MET A 74 9.17 4.27 12.06
CA MET A 74 9.76 4.38 10.72
C MET A 74 9.72 5.81 10.15
N ARG A 75 9.10 6.74 10.89
CA ARG A 75 8.91 8.18 10.62
C ARG A 75 10.12 8.89 9.98
N GLU A 76 11.31 8.64 10.51
CA GLU A 76 12.51 9.40 10.16
C GLU A 76 13.33 8.72 9.06
N SER A 77 13.02 7.48 8.69
CA SER A 77 13.75 6.75 7.65
C SER A 77 13.54 7.38 6.28
N VAL A 78 14.63 7.81 5.65
CA VAL A 78 14.60 8.40 4.29
C VAL A 78 13.99 7.43 3.29
N ILE A 79 14.39 6.16 3.33
CA ILE A 79 13.84 5.13 2.43
C ILE A 79 12.35 4.89 2.70
N TYR A 80 11.90 4.97 3.95
CA TYR A 80 10.47 4.86 4.26
C TYR A 80 9.67 6.04 3.69
N GLN A 81 10.22 7.25 3.77
CA GLN A 81 9.60 8.43 3.18
C GLN A 81 9.54 8.34 1.66
N ASP A 82 10.61 7.92 0.99
CA ASP A 82 10.62 7.73 -0.47
C ASP A 82 9.52 6.74 -0.92
N ILE A 83 9.38 5.60 -0.21
CA ILE A 83 8.32 4.61 -0.47
C ILE A 83 6.92 5.20 -0.24
N LEU A 84 6.76 6.02 0.82
CA LEU A 84 5.49 6.66 1.12
C LEU A 84 5.11 7.69 0.05
N GLU A 85 6.06 8.53 -0.37
CA GLU A 85 5.86 9.54 -1.42
C GLU A 85 5.51 8.91 -2.77
N GLU A 86 6.21 7.83 -3.17
CA GLU A 86 5.85 7.07 -4.37
C GLU A 86 4.43 6.51 -4.30
N GLY A 87 4.05 5.97 -3.13
CA GLY A 87 2.70 5.47 -2.87
C GLY A 87 1.63 6.55 -2.93
N GLU A 88 1.89 7.74 -2.38
CA GLU A 88 0.99 8.88 -2.42
C GLU A 88 0.81 9.42 -3.85
N GLU A 89 1.90 9.53 -4.61
CA GLU A 89 1.85 10.00 -6.00
C GLU A 89 1.08 9.01 -6.88
N LYS A 90 1.34 7.71 -6.74
CA LYS A 90 0.58 6.67 -7.44
C LYS A 90 -0.91 6.71 -7.07
N GLY A 91 -1.21 6.80 -5.78
CA GLY A 91 -2.59 6.89 -5.29
C GLY A 91 -3.32 8.15 -5.79
N ARG A 92 -2.60 9.29 -5.89
CA ARG A 92 -3.14 10.54 -6.44
C ARG A 92 -3.44 10.42 -7.93
N GLN A 93 -2.56 9.78 -8.71
CA GLN A 93 -2.79 9.54 -10.13
C GLN A 93 -3.96 8.59 -10.37
N GLU A 94 -4.01 7.46 -9.66
CA GLU A 94 -5.12 6.49 -9.73
C GLU A 94 -6.44 7.14 -9.30
N GLY A 95 -6.45 7.91 -8.22
CA GLY A 95 -7.63 8.63 -7.74
C GLY A 95 -8.12 9.70 -8.72
N LEU A 96 -7.21 10.44 -9.37
CA LEU A 96 -7.58 11.41 -10.40
C LEU A 96 -8.18 10.73 -11.62
N GLN A 97 -7.62 9.60 -12.06
CA GLN A 97 -8.12 8.84 -13.19
C GLN A 97 -9.50 8.24 -12.89
N ALA A 98 -9.67 7.59 -11.74
CA ALA A 98 -10.95 7.08 -11.28
C ALA A 98 -12.01 8.18 -11.17
N GLY A 99 -11.63 9.37 -10.66
CA GLY A 99 -12.53 10.52 -10.57
C GLY A 99 -12.96 11.07 -11.94
N LYS A 100 -12.06 11.09 -12.93
CA LYS A 100 -12.40 11.47 -14.32
C LYS A 100 -13.36 10.47 -14.94
N GLU A 101 -13.09 9.18 -14.80
CA GLU A 101 -13.94 8.11 -15.33
C GLU A 101 -15.32 8.13 -14.68
N GLU A 102 -15.40 8.24 -13.36
CA GLU A 102 -16.67 8.33 -12.63
C GLU A 102 -17.50 9.54 -13.06
N LYS A 103 -16.85 10.71 -13.20
CA LYS A 103 -17.53 11.91 -13.71
C LYS A 103 -18.01 11.73 -15.15
N ALA A 104 -17.23 11.10 -16.02
CA ALA A 104 -17.62 10.80 -17.39
C ALA A 104 -18.85 9.86 -17.44
N ARG A 105 -18.86 8.81 -16.60
CA ARG A 105 -20.01 7.89 -16.46
C ARG A 105 -21.26 8.62 -15.98
N GLN A 106 -21.14 9.49 -14.98
CA GLN A 106 -22.26 10.30 -14.48
C GLN A 106 -22.83 11.24 -15.54
N ILE A 107 -21.95 11.88 -16.34
CA ILE A 107 -22.38 12.73 -17.47
C ILE A 107 -23.09 11.88 -18.53
N ALA A 108 -22.52 10.73 -18.90
CA ALA A 108 -23.12 9.81 -19.87
C ALA A 108 -24.51 9.34 -19.43
N LEU A 109 -24.69 8.98 -18.15
CA LEU A 109 -26.00 8.60 -17.59
C LEU A 109 -27.03 9.74 -17.68
N LYS A 110 -26.61 10.98 -17.40
CA LYS A 110 -27.48 12.17 -17.55
C LYS A 110 -27.85 12.40 -19.02
N MET A 111 -26.91 12.25 -19.94
CA MET A 111 -27.15 12.38 -21.37
C MET A 111 -28.07 11.27 -21.91
N LEU A 112 -27.86 10.01 -21.50
CA LEU A 112 -28.78 8.90 -21.81
C LEU A 112 -30.20 9.21 -21.33
N SER A 113 -30.33 9.77 -20.12
CA SER A 113 -31.62 10.16 -19.54
C SER A 113 -32.28 11.32 -20.29
N ALA A 114 -31.48 12.20 -20.88
CA ALA A 114 -31.94 13.30 -21.73
C ALA A 114 -32.19 12.89 -23.19
N GLY A 115 -31.99 11.61 -23.55
CA GLY A 115 -32.31 11.08 -24.88
C GLY A 115 -31.20 11.20 -25.92
N PHE A 116 -29.97 11.55 -25.53
CA PHE A 116 -28.83 11.58 -26.44
C PHE A 116 -28.45 10.16 -26.91
N SER A 117 -28.00 10.03 -28.15
CA SER A 117 -27.56 8.76 -28.71
C SER A 117 -26.17 8.35 -28.21
N ILE A 118 -25.88 7.04 -28.16
CA ILE A 118 -24.57 6.51 -27.74
C ILE A 118 -23.39 7.14 -28.54
N PRO A 119 -23.46 7.29 -29.88
CA PRO A 119 -22.40 7.95 -30.63
C PRO A 119 -22.19 9.43 -30.25
N GLU A 120 -23.25 10.16 -29.90
CA GLU A 120 -23.13 11.54 -29.43
C GLU A 120 -22.51 11.60 -28.06
N ILE A 121 -22.90 10.71 -27.14
CA ILE A 121 -22.32 10.64 -25.79
C ILE A 121 -20.83 10.33 -25.86
N ALA A 122 -20.45 9.32 -26.65
CA ALA A 122 -19.05 8.92 -26.85
C ALA A 122 -18.17 10.08 -27.35
N ARG A 123 -18.72 10.99 -28.17
CA ARG A 123 -18.01 12.18 -28.65
C ARG A 123 -17.69 13.21 -27.57
N PHE A 124 -18.44 13.23 -26.46
CA PHE A 124 -18.33 14.28 -25.43
C PHE A 124 -17.83 13.78 -24.07
N THR A 125 -17.85 12.48 -23.81
CA THR A 125 -17.50 11.91 -22.50
C THR A 125 -16.19 11.11 -22.49
N ASP A 126 -15.51 10.99 -23.64
CA ASP A 126 -14.32 10.16 -23.84
C ASP A 126 -14.53 8.67 -23.46
N LEU A 127 -15.79 8.24 -23.29
CA LEU A 127 -16.16 6.86 -23.05
C LEU A 127 -16.30 6.10 -24.37
N SER A 128 -15.94 4.82 -24.37
CA SER A 128 -16.23 3.95 -25.49
C SER A 128 -17.74 3.70 -25.63
N PRO A 129 -18.25 3.47 -26.86
CA PRO A 129 -19.64 3.06 -27.07
C PRO A 129 -20.03 1.86 -26.21
N ASP A 130 -19.16 0.85 -26.09
CA ASP A 130 -19.39 -0.34 -25.26
C ASP A 130 -19.58 0.00 -23.77
N ALA A 131 -18.80 0.93 -23.23
CA ALA A 131 -18.93 1.38 -21.85
C ALA A 131 -20.27 2.09 -21.62
N ILE A 132 -20.73 2.88 -22.59
CA ILE A 132 -22.03 3.57 -22.54
C ILE A 132 -23.18 2.57 -22.67
N GLU A 133 -23.07 1.56 -23.53
CA GLU A 133 -24.04 0.47 -23.64
C GLU A 133 -24.19 -0.30 -22.33
N GLN A 134 -23.07 -0.61 -21.66
CA GLN A 134 -23.10 -1.26 -20.35
C GLN A 134 -23.81 -0.39 -19.30
N LEU A 135 -23.52 0.91 -19.26
CA LEU A 135 -24.21 1.87 -18.39
C LEU A 135 -25.72 1.90 -18.65
N GLN A 136 -26.13 1.86 -19.93
CA GLN A 136 -27.55 1.84 -20.31
C GLN A 136 -28.24 0.55 -19.85
N ARG A 137 -27.59 -0.61 -20.00
CA ARG A 137 -28.12 -1.91 -19.56
C ARG A 137 -28.24 -2.00 -18.04
N GLN A 138 -27.25 -1.50 -17.29
CA GLN A 138 -27.28 -1.43 -15.83
C GLN A 138 -28.45 -0.57 -15.34
N LYS A 139 -28.59 0.64 -15.91
CA LYS A 139 -29.72 1.53 -15.58
C LYS A 139 -31.08 0.88 -15.86
N ALA A 140 -31.21 0.09 -16.93
CA ALA A 140 -32.46 -0.61 -17.25
C ALA A 140 -32.77 -1.79 -16.31
N HIS A 141 -31.78 -2.26 -15.54
CA HIS A 141 -31.95 -3.32 -14.53
C HIS A 141 -32.28 -2.75 -13.14
N ASP A 142 -31.85 -1.52 -12.87
CA ASP A 142 -32.05 -0.83 -11.59
C ASP A 142 -33.37 -0.03 -11.49
N VAL A 143 -34.20 -0.05 -12.54
CA VAL A 143 -35.52 0.64 -12.65
C VAL A 143 -36.63 -0.39 -12.74
#